data_AF-A0A1J8PW36-F1
#
_entry.id   AF-A0A1J8PW36-F1
#
_cell.length_a   1.000
_cell.length_b   1.000
_cell.length_c   1.000
_cell.angle_alpha   90.00
_cell.angle_beta   90.00
_cell.angle_gamma   90.00
#
_symmetry.space_group_name_H-M   'P 1'
#
loop_
_entity.id
_entity.type
_entity.pdbx_description
1 polymer ?
#
loop_
_entity_poly.entity_id
_entity_poly.type
_entity_poly.pdbx_seq_one_letter_code
_entity_poly.pdbx_strand_id
1 'polypeptide(L)'
;MIIWHQGDYCIPAGTTVSGNHWAISRDPDVFPEPHTFKPQRWIDDQGRLREDIKFFVYGFGRRVCPGQHVANRSIFINSLLILWAFQLTLDPTEPLDDMGYMKGDVERPCSIEFKTRVRETELRHMMQKHSESDVA
;
A
#
# COMPACT_ATOMS: atom_id res chain seq x y z
N MET A 1 12.06 -37.69 -2.51
CA MET A 1 12.60 -36.63 -3.40
C MET A 1 12.75 -35.38 -2.57
N ILE A 2 13.97 -34.84 -2.41
CA ILE A 2 14.23 -33.60 -1.66
C ILE A 2 14.10 -32.45 -2.65
N ILE A 3 13.36 -31.40 -2.30
CA ILE A 3 13.09 -30.29 -3.23
C ILE A 3 14.10 -29.15 -3.11
N TRP A 4 14.83 -29.06 -1.98
CA TRP A 4 15.83 -28.03 -1.74
C TRP A 4 16.81 -28.40 -0.60
N HIS A 5 18.08 -28.03 -0.76
CA HIS A 5 19.16 -28.25 0.20
C HIS A 5 20.00 -26.97 0.33
N GLN A 6 20.16 -26.45 1.55
CA GLN A 6 21.06 -25.33 1.83
C GLN A 6 21.74 -25.55 3.18
N GLY A 7 23.07 -25.69 3.16
CA GLY A 7 23.84 -26.06 4.35
C GLY A 7 23.32 -27.37 4.94
N ASP A 8 23.07 -27.38 6.25
CA ASP A 8 22.58 -28.55 6.99
C ASP A 8 21.04 -28.71 6.96
N TYR A 9 20.33 -27.89 6.17
CA TYR A 9 18.86 -27.92 6.09
C TYR A 9 18.36 -28.65 4.83
N CYS A 10 17.44 -29.58 5.05
CA CYS A 10 16.75 -30.34 4.02
C CYS A 10 15.24 -30.13 4.12
N ILE A 11 14.59 -29.72 3.02
CA ILE A 11 13.13 -29.62 2.92
C ILE A 11 12.59 -30.84 2.15
N PRO A 12 11.90 -31.78 2.82
CA PRO A 12 11.31 -32.95 2.16
C PRO A 12 10.25 -32.57 1.10
N ALA A 13 10.06 -33.43 0.09
CA ALA A 13 8.91 -33.27 -0.80
C ALA A 13 7.59 -33.38 -0.04
N GLY A 14 6.62 -32.56 -0.42
CA GLY A 14 5.31 -32.48 0.23
C GLY A 14 5.26 -31.49 1.40
N THR A 15 6.39 -30.91 1.82
CA THR A 15 6.40 -29.87 2.85
C THR A 15 5.75 -28.58 2.33
N THR A 16 4.78 -28.07 3.07
CA THR A 16 4.20 -26.74 2.85
C THR A 16 5.20 -25.68 3.32
N VAL A 17 5.52 -24.74 2.43
CA VAL A 17 6.40 -23.60 2.74
C VAL A 17 5.58 -22.32 2.63
N SER A 18 5.65 -21.47 3.65
CA SER A 18 4.98 -20.17 3.69
C SER A 18 6.00 -19.04 3.76
N GLY A 19 5.86 -18.05 2.87
CA GLY A 19 6.66 -16.83 2.92
C GLY A 19 6.13 -15.89 3.99
N ASN A 20 6.92 -15.63 5.02
CA ASN A 20 6.55 -14.73 6.12
C ASN A 20 6.69 -13.26 5.70
N HIS A 21 5.67 -12.73 5.01
CA HIS A 21 5.63 -11.34 4.55
C HIS A 21 5.71 -10.34 5.72
N TRP A 22 5.17 -10.70 6.89
CA TRP A 22 5.23 -9.88 8.08
C TRP A 22 6.67 -9.64 8.53
N ALA A 23 7.46 -10.71 8.67
CA ALA A 23 8.86 -10.61 9.05
C ALA A 23 9.69 -9.91 7.96
N ILE A 24 9.48 -10.25 6.69
CA ILE A 24 10.22 -9.64 5.56
C ILE A 24 9.99 -8.12 5.50
N SER A 25 8.76 -7.65 5.69
CA SER A 25 8.44 -6.22 5.68
C SER A 25 8.94 -5.44 6.90
N ARG A 26 9.48 -6.13 7.91
CA ARG A 26 9.87 -5.56 9.21
C ARG A 26 11.29 -5.92 9.62
N ASP A 27 12.08 -6.43 8.69
CA ASP A 27 13.50 -6.70 8.93
C ASP A 27 14.20 -5.36 9.26
N PRO A 28 14.73 -5.17 10.47
CA PRO A 28 15.36 -3.91 10.87
C PRO A 28 16.65 -3.61 10.10
N ASP A 29 17.29 -4.61 9.50
CA ASP A 29 18.51 -4.43 8.69
C ASP A 29 18.18 -3.80 7.33
N VAL A 30 16.95 -4.01 6.83
CA VAL A 30 16.45 -3.46 5.55
C VAL A 30 15.57 -2.23 5.77
N PHE A 31 14.73 -2.28 6.81
CA PHE A 31 13.74 -1.25 7.16
C PHE A 31 13.98 -0.75 8.59
N PRO A 32 14.91 0.20 8.80
CA PRO A 32 15.08 0.86 10.08
C PRO A 32 13.75 1.43 10.56
N GLU A 33 13.50 1.34 11.87
CA GLU A 33 12.22 1.71 12.49
C GLU A 33 11.03 0.99 11.81
N PRO A 34 10.99 -0.37 11.83
CA PRO A 34 10.08 -1.16 10.99
C PRO A 34 8.59 -0.99 11.35
N HIS A 35 8.31 -0.48 12.55
CA HIS A 35 6.95 -0.19 13.02
C HIS A 35 6.50 1.25 12.72
N THR A 36 7.39 2.12 12.23
CA THR A 36 7.07 3.52 11.95
C THR A 36 6.61 3.68 10.49
N PHE A 37 5.44 4.29 10.29
CA PHE A 37 5.00 4.71 8.96
C PHE A 37 5.87 5.85 8.43
N LYS A 38 6.78 5.53 7.50
CA LYS A 38 7.79 6.45 6.98
C LYS A 38 7.89 6.31 5.46
N PRO A 39 7.09 7.06 4.67
CA PRO A 39 7.11 6.99 3.21
C PRO A 39 8.50 7.19 2.59
N GLN A 40 9.34 7.99 3.24
CA GLN A 40 10.70 8.31 2.81
C GLN A 40 11.60 7.07 2.70
N ARG A 41 11.27 5.95 3.36
CA ARG A 41 12.07 4.71 3.27
C ARG A 41 12.14 4.10 1.88
N TRP A 42 11.26 4.54 0.97
CA TRP A 42 11.18 4.11 -0.42
C TRP A 42 11.89 5.07 -1.38
N ILE A 43 12.44 6.17 -0.88
CA ILE A 43 13.03 7.26 -1.65
C ILE A 43 14.53 7.35 -1.31
N ASP A 44 15.38 7.51 -2.31
CA ASP A 44 16.83 7.73 -2.15
C ASP A 44 17.15 9.20 -1.84
N ASP A 45 18.42 9.49 -1.53
CA ASP A 45 18.88 10.85 -1.21
C ASP A 45 18.73 11.85 -2.36
N GLN A 46 18.47 11.37 -3.58
CA GLN A 46 18.22 12.17 -4.78
C GLN A 46 16.73 12.36 -5.06
N GLY A 47 15.84 11.87 -4.18
CA GLY A 47 14.40 11.98 -4.35
C GLY A 47 13.80 10.95 -5.32
N ARG A 48 14.55 9.92 -5.72
CA ARG A 48 14.10 8.87 -6.64
C ARG A 48 13.63 7.64 -5.88
N LEU A 49 12.82 6.80 -6.51
CA LEU A 49 12.46 5.51 -5.92
C LEU A 49 13.70 4.62 -5.76
N ARG A 50 13.83 3.97 -4.62
CA ARG A 50 14.87 2.99 -4.36
C ARG A 50 14.73 1.78 -5.29
N GLU A 51 15.83 1.40 -5.93
CA GLU A 51 15.90 0.23 -6.83
C GLU A 51 16.46 -1.03 -6.14
N ASP A 52 17.06 -0.87 -4.98
CA ASP A 52 17.68 -1.96 -4.21
C ASP A 52 16.66 -2.82 -3.45
N ILE A 53 15.42 -2.32 -3.29
CA ILE A 53 14.33 -3.05 -2.64
C ILE A 53 13.48 -3.78 -3.69
N LYS A 54 13.38 -5.11 -3.56
CA LYS A 54 12.46 -5.91 -4.39
C LYS A 54 11.05 -5.90 -3.79
N PHE A 55 10.05 -5.64 -4.62
CA PHE A 55 8.64 -5.70 -4.20
C PHE A 55 8.21 -7.14 -3.89
N PHE A 56 8.11 -7.46 -2.60
CA PHE A 56 7.70 -8.77 -2.10
C PHE A 56 6.20 -8.85 -1.75
N VAL A 57 5.48 -7.72 -1.77
CA VAL A 57 4.08 -7.61 -1.31
C VAL A 57 3.07 -8.46 -2.10
N TYR A 58 3.46 -8.91 -3.29
CA TYR A 58 2.62 -9.72 -4.19
C TYR A 58 3.04 -11.20 -4.22
N GLY A 59 3.88 -11.65 -3.29
CA GLY A 59 4.42 -13.00 -3.27
C GLY A 59 5.62 -13.18 -4.20
N PHE A 60 5.94 -14.44 -4.52
CA PHE A 60 7.24 -14.80 -5.09
C PHE A 60 7.16 -15.84 -6.22
N GLY A 61 8.14 -15.79 -7.12
CA GLY A 61 8.39 -16.81 -8.13
C GLY A 61 7.20 -17.04 -9.06
N ARG A 62 6.99 -18.31 -9.45
CA ARG A 62 5.92 -18.72 -10.39
C ARG A 62 4.50 -18.48 -9.89
N ARG A 63 4.32 -18.12 -8.62
CA ARG A 63 3.02 -17.86 -7.98
C ARG A 63 2.87 -16.40 -7.54
N VAL A 64 3.74 -15.51 -8.01
CA VAL A 64 3.57 -14.06 -7.81
C VAL A 64 2.19 -13.62 -8.33
N CYS A 65 1.55 -12.68 -7.64
CA CYS A 65 0.19 -12.24 -7.93
C CYS A 65 0.06 -11.79 -9.40
N PRO A 66 -0.75 -12.46 -10.23
CA PRO A 66 -0.94 -12.05 -11.61
C PRO A 66 -1.62 -10.68 -11.73
N GLY A 67 -2.36 -10.27 -10.69
CA GLY A 67 -3.06 -8.99 -10.62
C GLY A 67 -2.20 -7.81 -10.15
N GLN A 68 -0.91 -8.00 -9.84
CA GLN A 68 -0.06 -6.95 -9.24
C GLN A 68 -0.05 -5.64 -10.04
N HIS A 69 -0.08 -5.73 -11.38
CA HIS A 69 -0.03 -4.55 -12.24
C HIS A 69 -1.34 -3.77 -12.22
N VAL A 70 -2.48 -4.47 -12.15
CA VAL A 70 -3.79 -3.85 -12.00
C VAL A 70 -3.88 -3.23 -10.61
N ALA A 71 -3.52 -3.98 -9.56
CA ALA A 71 -3.56 -3.50 -8.18
C ALA A 71 -2.72 -2.23 -7.98
N ASN A 72 -1.47 -2.20 -8.45
CA ASN A 72 -0.61 -1.03 -8.36
C ASN A 72 -1.22 0.19 -9.06
N ARG A 73 -1.74 0.02 -10.28
CA ARG A 73 -2.37 1.11 -11.04
C ARG A 73 -3.64 1.62 -10.36
N SER A 74 -4.48 0.71 -9.89
CA SER A 74 -5.72 1.04 -9.18
C SER A 74 -5.45 1.77 -7.87
N ILE A 75 -4.50 1.29 -7.06
CA ILE A 75 -4.11 1.96 -5.81
C ILE A 75 -3.60 3.37 -6.12
N PHE A 76 -2.70 3.50 -7.09
CA PHE A 76 -2.15 4.80 -7.46
C PHE A 76 -3.23 5.80 -7.88
N ILE A 77 -4.11 5.41 -8.82
CA ILE A 77 -5.18 6.28 -9.33
C ILE A 77 -6.17 6.62 -8.21
N ASN A 78 -6.64 5.63 -7.46
CA ASN A 78 -7.63 5.85 -6.41
C ASN A 78 -7.06 6.72 -5.29
N SER A 79 -5.82 6.49 -4.86
CA SER A 79 -5.17 7.34 -3.86
C SER A 79 -5.05 8.78 -4.32
N LEU A 80 -4.63 9.02 -5.57
CA LEU A 80 -4.55 10.37 -6.12
C LEU A 80 -5.92 11.05 -6.19
N LEU A 81 -6.94 10.35 -6.68
CA LEU A 81 -8.29 10.91 -6.78
C LEU A 81 -8.88 11.23 -5.40
N ILE A 82 -8.68 10.35 -4.42
CA ILE A 82 -9.12 10.59 -3.03
C ILE A 82 -8.42 11.81 -2.45
N LEU A 83 -7.09 11.90 -2.58
CA LEU A 83 -6.31 13.01 -2.03
C LEU A 83 -6.59 14.34 -2.76
N TRP A 84 -6.92 14.29 -4.05
CA TRP A 84 -7.30 15.44 -4.86
C TRP A 84 -8.71 15.95 -4.52
N ALA A 85 -9.68 15.04 -4.33
CA ALA A 85 -11.07 15.41 -4.07
C ALA A 85 -11.32 15.76 -2.59
N PHE A 86 -10.64 15.08 -1.67
CA PHE A 86 -10.96 15.13 -0.24
C PHE A 86 -9.76 15.51 0.63
N GLN A 87 -10.07 16.20 1.72
CA GLN A 87 -9.24 16.31 2.91
C GLN A 87 -9.74 15.25 3.88
N LEU A 88 -8.84 14.31 4.23
CA LEU A 88 -9.14 13.24 5.17
C LEU A 88 -8.81 13.70 6.59
N THR A 89 -9.74 13.53 7.52
CA THR A 89 -9.51 13.76 8.96
C THR A 89 -9.92 12.54 9.77
N LEU A 90 -9.13 12.21 10.78
CA LEU A 90 -9.49 11.17 11.74
C LEU A 90 -10.60 11.67 12.65
N ASP A 91 -11.46 10.76 13.10
CA ASP A 91 -12.39 11.06 14.18
C ASP A 91 -11.60 11.29 15.48
N PRO A 92 -11.71 12.48 16.12
CA PRO A 92 -10.98 12.75 17.35
C PRO A 92 -11.46 11.91 18.54
N THR A 93 -12.63 11.28 18.45
CA THR A 93 -13.21 10.47 19.53
C THR A 93 -12.71 9.02 19.55
N GLU A 94 -12.16 8.53 18.44
CA GLU A 94 -11.65 7.17 18.30
C GLU A 94 -10.14 7.20 17.95
N PRO A 95 -9.25 6.84 18.88
CA PRO A 95 -7.83 6.79 18.59
C PRO A 95 -7.54 5.70 17.55
N LEU A 96 -6.70 6.04 16.57
CA LEU A 96 -6.28 5.11 15.51
C LEU A 96 -5.50 3.93 16.10
N ASP A 97 -6.02 2.72 15.95
CA ASP A 97 -5.25 1.48 16.12
C ASP A 97 -4.78 0.97 14.76
N ASP A 98 -3.60 1.42 14.35
CA ASP A 98 -2.97 1.04 13.09
C ASP A 98 -2.58 -0.44 13.00
N MET A 99 -2.71 -1.18 14.11
CA MET A 99 -2.43 -2.60 14.25
C MET A 99 -3.69 -3.43 14.54
N GLY A 100 -4.88 -2.82 14.58
CA GLY A 100 -6.13 -3.49 14.95
C GLY A 100 -6.45 -4.70 14.07
N TYR A 101 -6.19 -4.60 12.76
CA TYR A 101 -6.39 -5.73 11.83
C TYR A 101 -5.56 -6.96 12.20
N MET A 102 -4.34 -6.75 12.72
CA MET A 102 -3.45 -7.84 13.12
C MET A 102 -3.87 -8.48 14.45
N LYS A 103 -4.64 -7.77 15.28
CA LYS A 103 -5.19 -8.30 16.53
C LYS A 103 -6.46 -9.13 16.31
N GLY A 104 -7.00 -9.12 15.07
CA GLY A 104 -8.26 -9.80 14.74
C GLY A 104 -9.49 -9.06 15.25
N ASP A 105 -9.33 -7.83 15.74
CA ASP A 105 -10.35 -7.10 16.49
C ASP A 105 -11.27 -6.24 15.60
N VAL A 106 -11.01 -6.09 14.30
CA VAL A 106 -11.69 -5.06 13.49
C VAL A 106 -12.04 -5.48 12.06
N GLU A 107 -13.33 -5.35 11.73
CA GLU A 107 -13.87 -5.35 10.36
C GLU A 107 -13.50 -4.07 9.59
N ARG A 108 -13.13 -2.99 10.30
CA ARG A 108 -12.80 -1.67 9.74
C ARG A 108 -11.58 -1.07 10.44
N PRO A 109 -10.55 -0.59 9.70
CA PRO A 109 -9.30 -0.13 10.30
C PRO A 109 -9.44 1.18 11.11
N CYS A 110 -10.33 2.10 10.74
CA CYS A 110 -10.67 3.30 11.51
C CYS A 110 -11.87 4.05 10.89
N SER A 111 -12.46 4.97 11.67
CA SER A 111 -13.41 5.97 11.16
C SER A 111 -12.65 7.14 10.52
N ILE A 112 -12.99 7.48 9.27
CA ILE A 112 -12.39 8.60 8.52
C ILE A 112 -13.50 9.53 8.05
N GLU A 113 -13.36 10.81 8.35
CA GLU A 113 -14.22 11.87 7.82
C GLU A 113 -13.65 12.40 6.51
N PHE A 114 -14.49 12.44 5.46
CA PHE A 114 -14.13 12.93 4.14
C PHE A 114 -14.71 14.34 3.92
N LYS A 115 -13.84 15.35 3.92
CA LYS A 115 -14.23 16.74 3.63
C LYS A 115 -13.86 17.08 2.19
N THR A 116 -14.82 17.51 1.38
CA THR A 116 -14.56 17.94 0.00
C THR A 116 -13.61 19.14 -0.02
N ARG A 117 -12.52 19.08 -0.79
CA ARG A 117 -11.58 20.20 -0.94
C ARG A 117 -12.19 21.36 -1.72
N VAL A 118 -13.02 21.05 -2.70
CA VAL A 118 -13.71 22.03 -3.55
C VAL A 118 -15.20 21.97 -3.25
N ARG A 119 -15.85 23.13 -3.17
CA ARG A 119 -17.29 23.20 -2.98
C ARG A 119 -17.99 22.67 -4.22
N GLU A 120 -19.13 22.03 -4.04
CA GLU A 120 -19.91 21.47 -5.15
C GLU A 120 -20.23 22.51 -6.22
N THR A 121 -20.58 23.74 -5.83
CA THR A 121 -20.88 24.84 -6.76
C THR A 121 -19.69 25.21 -7.64
N GLU A 122 -18.50 25.21 -7.09
CA GLU A 122 -17.25 25.52 -7.79
C GLU A 122 -16.83 24.37 -8.70
N LEU A 123 -16.96 23.13 -8.24
CA LEU A 123 -16.78 21.92 -9.07
C LEU A 123 -17.71 21.94 -10.29
N ARG A 124 -19.01 22.21 -10.09
CA ARG A 124 -19.98 22.30 -11.19
C ARG A 124 -19.60 23.38 -12.19
N HIS A 125 -19.15 24.54 -11.72
CA HIS A 125 -18.68 25.62 -12.58
C HIS A 125 -17.42 25.23 -13.38
N MET A 126 -16.44 24.58 -12.75
CA MET A 126 -15.23 24.08 -13.43
C MET A 126 -15.58 23.06 -14.51
N MET A 127 -16.48 22.12 -14.22
CA MET A 127 -16.89 21.08 -15.17
C MET A 127 -17.63 21.66 -16.39
N GLN A 128 -18.54 22.62 -16.17
CA GLN A 128 -19.24 23.32 -17.24
C GLN A 128 -18.26 24.05 -18.16
N LYS A 129 -17.35 24.84 -17.58
CA LYS A 129 -16.33 25.58 -18.34
C LYS A 129 -15.40 24.65 -19.13
N HIS A 130 -15.04 23.49 -18.59
CA HIS A 130 -14.19 22.53 -19.29
C HIS A 130 -14.93 21.86 -20.46
N SER A 131 -16.22 21.56 -20.30
CA SER A 131 -17.04 21.04 -21.40
C SER A 131 -17.22 22.02 -22.56
N GLU A 132 -17.12 23.33 -22.28
CA GLU A 132 -17.18 24.37 -23.31
C GLU A 132 -15.83 24.57 -24.02
N SER A 133 -14.70 24.31 -23.34
CA SER A 133 -13.36 24.46 -23.94
C SER A 133 -12.97 23.34 -24.90
N ASP A 134 -13.58 22.16 -24.79
CA ASP A 134 -13.32 21.02 -25.69
C ASP A 134 -14.16 21.06 -26.99
N VAL A 135 -15.03 22.08 -27.13
CA VAL A 135 -15.92 22.26 -28.29
C VAL A 135 -15.45 23.40 -29.22
N ALA A 136 -14.33 24.06 -28.90
CA ALA A 136 -13.69 25.10 -29.72
C ALA A 136 -12.37 24.60 -30.33
#